data_AF-X1D6J7-F1
#
_entry.id   AF-X1D6J7-F1
#
_cell.length_a   1.000
_cell.length_b   1.000
_cell.length_c   1.000
_cell.angle_alpha   90.00
_cell.angle_beta   90.00
_cell.angle_gamma   90.00
#
_symmetry.space_group_name_H-M   'P 1'
#
loop_
_entity.id
_entity.type
_entity.pdbx_description
1 polymer ?
#
loop_
_entity_poly.entity_id
_entity_poly.type
_entity_poly.pdbx_seq_one_letter_code
_entity_poly.pdbx_strand_id
1 'polypeptide(L)'
;MSKKVKYIDLSIPIANDTLCDPPLTTPKIEYGDHIRGAEEMACAFPKLKPEEHLPDGKGWVTELITLSTHSGSHMDAPWHYAPVQDREIGERKAMTIDEIPLEWCVGPLIVLDCTDFEEGYVMTPEDIDQKLNQINHKLQEGNIVCVYTNAPKYFGTREYINHGVGVGK
;
A
#
# COMPACT_ATOMS: atom_id res chain seq x y z
N MET A 1 -17.57 -23.38 -19.16
CA MET A 1 -16.17 -23.39 -18.67
C MET A 1 -16.05 -22.23 -17.70
N SER A 2 -15.69 -22.46 -16.43
CA SER A 2 -15.45 -21.34 -15.50
C SER A 2 -14.23 -20.55 -15.99
N LYS A 3 -14.33 -19.22 -16.05
CA LYS A 3 -13.16 -18.38 -16.32
C LYS A 3 -12.13 -18.64 -15.21
N LYS A 4 -10.90 -18.96 -15.59
CA LYS A 4 -9.78 -19.05 -14.65
C LYS A 4 -9.48 -17.65 -14.13
N VAL A 5 -9.70 -17.41 -12.84
CA VAL A 5 -9.35 -16.15 -12.18
C VAL A 5 -7.85 -16.18 -11.89
N LYS A 6 -7.17 -15.07 -12.18
CA LYS A 6 -5.77 -14.84 -11.81
C LYS A 6 -5.73 -13.69 -10.81
N TYR A 7 -5.03 -13.90 -9.70
CA TYR A 7 -4.71 -12.84 -8.76
C TYR A 7 -3.36 -12.23 -9.13
N ILE A 8 -3.29 -10.89 -9.10
CA ILE A 8 -2.08 -10.12 -9.37
C ILE A 8 -1.84 -9.28 -8.11
N ASP A 9 -0.66 -9.44 -7.51
CA ASP A 9 -0.24 -8.64 -6.38
C ASP A 9 0.32 -7.31 -6.90
N LEU A 10 -0.20 -6.20 -6.37
CA LEU A 10 0.24 -4.83 -6.68
C LEU A 10 1.00 -4.19 -5.50
N SER A 11 1.22 -4.95 -4.43
CA SER A 11 1.90 -4.45 -3.24
C SER A 11 3.42 -4.48 -3.39
N ILE A 12 4.08 -3.53 -2.73
CA ILE A 12 5.52 -3.61 -2.46
C ILE A 12 5.74 -4.22 -1.08
N PRO A 13 6.78 -5.06 -0.90
CA PRO A 13 7.06 -5.68 0.38
C PRO A 13 7.46 -4.64 1.43
N ILE A 14 7.00 -4.83 2.66
CA ILE A 14 7.55 -4.12 3.81
C ILE A 14 8.85 -4.81 4.20
N ALA A 15 9.97 -4.09 4.12
CA ALA A 15 11.30 -4.61 4.39
C ALA A 15 12.18 -3.54 5.05
N ASN A 16 13.25 -3.96 5.74
CA ASN A 16 14.28 -3.00 6.13
C ASN A 16 15.03 -2.50 4.89
N ASP A 17 15.51 -1.25 4.96
CA ASP A 17 16.38 -0.64 3.95
C ASP A 17 15.78 -0.53 2.55
N THR A 18 14.45 -0.51 2.43
CA THR A 18 13.78 -0.23 1.15
C THR A 18 14.08 1.20 0.71
N LEU A 19 14.86 1.37 -0.36
CA LEU A 19 15.31 2.67 -0.87
C LEU A 19 14.20 3.51 -1.53
N CYS A 20 12.96 3.00 -1.55
CA CYS A 20 11.81 3.61 -2.20
C CYS A 20 10.95 4.48 -1.28
N ASP A 21 11.08 4.37 0.05
CA ASP A 21 10.32 5.17 0.99
C ASP A 21 11.07 6.47 1.32
N PRO A 22 10.38 7.63 1.40
CA PRO A 22 10.94 8.83 2.01
C PRO A 22 11.51 8.53 3.41
N PRO A 23 12.59 9.21 3.86
CA PRO A 23 13.21 8.91 5.16
C PRO A 23 12.27 8.96 6.38
N LEU A 24 11.17 9.71 6.30
CA LEU A 24 10.19 9.84 7.38
C LEU A 24 9.20 8.66 7.47
N THR A 25 9.09 7.85 6.41
CA THR A 25 8.14 6.73 6.32
C THR A 25 8.83 5.39 6.16
N THR A 26 10.15 5.34 6.37
CA THR A 26 10.92 4.09 6.26
C THR A 26 10.46 3.09 7.33
N PRO A 27 9.99 1.88 6.94
CA PRO A 27 9.63 0.83 7.88
C PRO A 27 10.85 0.31 8.64
N LYS A 28 10.62 -0.16 9.87
CA LYS A 28 11.62 -0.89 10.66
C LYS A 28 11.06 -2.21 11.12
N ILE A 29 11.78 -3.29 10.84
CA ILE A 29 11.47 -4.66 11.26
C ILE A 29 12.60 -5.15 12.16
N GLU A 30 12.27 -5.55 13.37
CA GLU A 30 13.16 -6.25 14.28
C GLU A 30 12.80 -7.73 14.30
N TYR A 31 13.72 -8.56 13.80
CA TYR A 31 13.51 -10.01 13.70
C TYR A 31 13.91 -10.69 15.01
N GLY A 32 12.98 -11.47 15.58
CA GLY A 32 13.27 -12.42 16.65
C GLY A 32 13.88 -13.71 16.10
N ASP A 33 14.48 -14.50 16.99
CA ASP A 33 14.94 -15.85 16.68
C ASP A 33 14.24 -16.89 17.58
N HIS A 34 14.50 -18.16 17.28
CA HIS A 34 13.91 -19.27 18.01
C HIS A 34 14.39 -19.40 19.47
N ILE A 35 15.51 -18.77 19.84
CA ILE A 35 16.01 -18.77 21.23
C ILE A 35 15.19 -17.79 22.03
N ARG A 36 15.12 -16.53 21.57
CA ARG A 36 14.25 -15.50 22.13
C ARG A 36 12.81 -15.97 22.23
N GLY A 37 12.31 -16.63 21.18
CA GLY A 37 10.96 -17.21 21.18
C GLY A 37 10.73 -18.23 22.29
N ALA A 38 11.71 -19.07 22.59
CA ALA A 38 11.61 -20.04 23.68
C ALA A 38 11.56 -19.34 25.05
N GLU A 39 12.32 -18.25 25.22
CA GLU A 39 12.27 -17.41 26.42
C GLU A 39 10.91 -16.72 26.60
N GLU A 40 10.36 -16.16 25.52
CA GLU A 40 9.02 -15.55 25.49
C GLU A 40 7.94 -16.57 25.86
N MET A 41 8.03 -17.79 25.31
CA MET A 41 7.11 -18.89 25.66
C MET A 41 7.25 -19.29 27.14
N ALA A 42 8.46 -19.40 27.66
CA ALA A 42 8.68 -19.73 29.08
C ALA A 42 8.14 -18.63 30.01
N CYS A 43 8.20 -17.36 29.58
CA CYS A 43 7.58 -16.23 30.28
C CYS A 43 6.05 -16.33 30.28
N ALA A 44 5.44 -16.63 29.13
CA ALA A 44 3.98 -16.77 28.98
C ALA A 44 3.43 -18.02 29.69
N PHE A 45 4.22 -19.09 29.76
CA PHE A 45 3.85 -20.38 30.35
C PHE A 45 4.84 -20.76 31.47
N PRO A 46 4.62 -20.34 32.73
CA PRO A 46 5.62 -20.46 33.81
C PRO A 46 6.11 -21.88 34.15
N LYS A 47 5.42 -22.93 33.70
CA LYS A 47 5.82 -24.34 33.88
C LYS A 47 6.53 -24.92 32.66
N LEU A 48 6.61 -24.18 31.57
CA LEU A 48 7.30 -24.59 30.36
C LEU A 48 8.81 -24.50 30.60
N LYS A 49 9.51 -25.59 30.29
CA LYS A 49 10.96 -25.65 30.25
C LYS A 49 11.34 -25.93 28.80
N PRO A 50 12.01 -25.01 28.10
CA PRO A 50 12.29 -25.17 26.68
C PRO A 50 12.93 -26.51 26.33
N GLU A 51 13.99 -26.91 27.03
CA GLU A 51 14.74 -28.14 26.73
C GLU A 51 13.95 -29.44 26.95
N GLU A 52 12.95 -29.43 27.84
CA GLU A 52 12.14 -30.62 28.15
C GLU A 52 10.87 -30.70 27.30
N HIS A 53 10.30 -29.54 26.96
CA HIS A 53 8.94 -29.45 26.42
C HIS A 53 8.87 -28.91 24.99
N LEU A 54 9.92 -28.27 24.47
CA LEU A 54 9.96 -27.75 23.11
C LEU A 54 10.88 -28.59 22.20
N PRO A 55 10.52 -28.79 20.93
CA PRO A 55 11.42 -29.39 19.95
C PRO A 55 12.73 -28.60 19.86
N ASP A 56 13.85 -29.28 20.09
CA ASP A 56 15.21 -28.70 20.09
C ASP A 56 15.39 -27.48 21.02
N GLY A 57 14.54 -27.34 22.04
CA GLY A 57 14.52 -26.17 22.92
C GLY A 57 14.12 -24.87 22.22
N LYS A 58 13.49 -24.94 21.03
CA LYS A 58 13.18 -23.78 20.17
C LYS A 58 11.72 -23.35 20.27
N GLY A 59 11.50 -22.03 20.33
CA GLY A 59 10.18 -21.43 20.37
C GLY A 59 9.72 -20.83 19.04
N TRP A 60 8.58 -20.12 19.08
CA TRP A 60 8.06 -19.38 17.93
C TRP A 60 9.02 -18.26 17.49
N VAL A 61 8.83 -17.74 16.29
CA VAL A 61 9.53 -16.53 15.84
C VAL A 61 8.48 -15.45 15.64
N THR A 62 8.77 -14.27 16.18
CA THR A 62 7.97 -13.07 16.01
C THR A 62 8.84 -11.95 15.49
N GLU A 63 8.22 -10.97 14.85
CA GLU A 63 8.86 -9.77 14.35
C GLU A 63 8.14 -8.57 14.96
N LEU A 64 8.90 -7.54 15.33
CA LEU A 64 8.34 -6.25 15.73
C LEU A 64 8.47 -5.28 14.56
N ILE A 65 7.33 -4.78 14.09
CA ILE A 65 7.27 -3.82 12.97
C ILE A 65 6.91 -2.44 13.52
N THR A 66 7.71 -1.44 13.18
CA THR A 66 7.39 -0.01 13.35
C THR A 66 7.12 0.58 11.98
N LEU A 67 5.94 1.18 11.81
CA LEU A 67 5.40 1.61 10.53
C LEU A 67 4.67 2.95 10.66
N SER A 68 4.77 3.80 9.64
CA SER A 68 3.85 4.92 9.40
C SER A 68 2.67 4.46 8.55
N THR A 69 1.50 5.07 8.68
CA THR A 69 0.34 4.82 7.80
C THR A 69 0.62 5.14 6.32
N HIS A 70 1.73 5.81 6.02
CA HIS A 70 2.19 6.16 4.67
C HIS A 70 3.48 5.41 4.26
N SER A 71 3.73 4.23 4.81
CA SER A 71 4.89 3.40 4.44
C SER A 71 4.49 2.40 3.36
N GLY A 72 5.31 2.23 2.33
CA GLY A 72 5.08 1.24 1.29
C GLY A 72 3.78 1.45 0.49
N SER A 73 3.18 0.36 0.00
CA SER A 73 1.83 0.38 -0.59
C SER A 73 0.78 0.64 0.49
N HIS A 74 0.15 1.81 0.44
CA HIS A 74 -0.80 2.27 1.45
C HIS A 74 -2.05 2.90 0.82
N MET A 75 -3.00 3.32 1.67
CA MET A 75 -4.25 3.96 1.27
C MET A 75 -4.45 5.25 2.07
N ASP A 76 -4.68 6.35 1.36
CA ASP A 76 -4.97 7.65 1.96
C ASP A 76 -6.49 7.84 2.12
N ALA A 77 -6.93 8.10 3.35
CA ALA A 77 -8.31 8.52 3.63
C ALA A 77 -8.46 10.05 3.41
N PRO A 78 -9.67 10.58 3.17
CA PRO A 78 -9.90 12.02 2.98
C PRO A 78 -9.30 12.90 4.07
N TRP A 79 -9.28 12.43 5.32
CA TRP A 79 -8.66 13.12 6.46
C TRP A 79 -7.17 13.47 6.25
N HIS A 80 -6.45 12.69 5.42
CA HIS A 80 -5.06 12.98 5.06
C HIS A 80 -4.92 14.33 4.34
N TYR A 81 -5.89 14.69 3.50
CA TYR A 81 -5.82 15.86 2.63
C TYR A 81 -6.43 17.12 3.27
N ALA A 82 -7.53 16.98 4.01
CA ALA A 82 -8.24 18.11 4.60
C ALA A 82 -9.11 17.68 5.78
N PRO A 83 -9.44 18.58 6.73
CA PRO A 83 -10.35 18.28 7.83
C PRO A 83 -11.83 18.17 7.40
N VAL A 84 -12.14 18.63 6.20
CA VAL A 84 -13.49 18.73 5.63
C VAL A 84 -13.45 18.24 4.18
N GLN A 85 -14.43 17.44 3.79
CA GLN A 85 -14.61 16.90 2.45
C GLN A 85 -15.97 17.30 1.85
N ASP A 86 -16.20 16.96 0.57
CA ASP A 86 -17.49 17.12 -0.12
C ASP A 86 -18.02 18.56 -0.15
N ARG A 87 -17.13 19.56 -0.13
CA ARG A 87 -17.47 21.00 -0.08
C ARG A 87 -18.45 21.45 -1.17
N GLU A 88 -18.42 20.81 -2.34
CA GLU A 88 -19.27 21.18 -3.48
C GLU A 88 -20.69 20.59 -3.39
N ILE A 89 -20.91 19.53 -2.62
CA ILE A 89 -22.16 18.77 -2.63
C ILE A 89 -22.86 18.68 -1.27
N GLY A 90 -22.18 19.00 -0.16
CA GLY A 90 -22.83 18.96 1.15
C GLY A 90 -21.94 19.02 2.38
N GLU A 91 -20.68 19.46 2.25
CA GLU A 91 -19.67 19.68 3.29
C GLU A 91 -19.80 18.82 4.57
N ARG A 92 -18.88 17.88 4.76
CA ARG A 92 -18.81 17.09 6.00
C ARG A 92 -17.39 16.97 6.53
N LYS A 93 -17.25 16.58 7.80
CA LYS A 93 -15.96 16.20 8.36
C LYS A 93 -15.32 15.12 7.49
N ALA A 94 -14.03 15.26 7.21
CA ALA A 94 -13.30 14.28 6.42
C ALA A 94 -13.20 12.94 7.15
N MET A 95 -13.48 11.87 6.40
CA MET A 95 -13.48 10.51 6.93
C MET A 95 -12.08 10.05 7.28
N THR A 96 -11.92 9.43 8.44
CA THR A 96 -10.73 8.63 8.78
C THR A 96 -10.83 7.24 8.15
N ILE A 97 -9.70 6.51 8.09
CA ILE A 97 -9.62 5.25 7.34
C ILE A 97 -10.61 4.18 7.85
N ASP A 98 -10.91 4.18 9.14
CA ASP A 98 -11.87 3.28 9.80
C ASP A 98 -13.34 3.61 9.48
N GLU A 99 -13.62 4.77 8.90
CA GLU A 99 -14.95 5.22 8.48
C GLU A 99 -15.22 4.94 6.98
N ILE A 100 -14.21 4.48 6.22
CA ILE A 100 -14.34 4.21 4.78
C ILE A 100 -15.21 2.97 4.53
N PRO A 101 -16.26 3.06 3.70
CA PRO A 101 -17.07 1.90 3.32
C PRO A 101 -16.23 0.88 2.54
N LEU A 102 -16.31 -0.40 2.91
CA LEU A 102 -15.52 -1.47 2.27
C LEU A 102 -15.86 -1.64 0.78
N GLU A 103 -17.09 -1.34 0.38
CA GLU A 103 -17.53 -1.36 -1.01
C GLU A 103 -16.77 -0.36 -1.91
N TRP A 104 -16.18 0.70 -1.35
CA TRP A 104 -15.33 1.62 -2.10
C TRP A 104 -13.94 1.03 -2.38
N CYS A 105 -13.51 0.06 -1.57
CA CYS A 105 -12.21 -0.60 -1.69
C CYS A 105 -12.24 -1.78 -2.68
N VAL A 106 -13.40 -2.10 -3.27
CA VAL A 106 -13.57 -3.23 -4.19
C VAL A 106 -14.35 -2.78 -5.43
N GLY A 107 -13.66 -2.68 -6.56
CA GLY A 107 -14.28 -2.23 -7.80
C GLY A 107 -13.48 -2.62 -9.05
N PRO A 108 -14.04 -2.39 -10.25
CA PRO A 108 -13.31 -2.57 -11.50
C PRO A 108 -12.10 -1.63 -11.55
N LEU A 109 -10.91 -2.21 -11.75
CA LEU A 109 -9.67 -1.45 -11.94
C LEU A 109 -9.56 -0.99 -13.39
N ILE A 110 -9.51 0.31 -13.61
CA ILE A 110 -9.27 0.94 -14.91
C ILE A 110 -7.84 1.46 -14.93
N VAL A 111 -6.99 0.85 -15.75
CA VAL A 111 -5.57 1.20 -15.83
C VAL A 111 -5.36 2.17 -16.98
N LEU A 112 -4.93 3.38 -16.66
CA LEU A 112 -4.50 4.38 -17.64
C LEU A 112 -2.98 4.26 -17.78
N ASP A 113 -2.53 3.82 -18.95
CA ASP A 113 -1.09 3.76 -19.25
C ASP A 113 -0.56 5.18 -19.53
N CYS A 114 0.23 5.71 -18.61
CA CYS A 114 0.86 7.02 -18.66
C CYS A 114 2.39 6.90 -18.77
N THR A 115 2.90 5.76 -19.23
CA THR A 115 4.35 5.52 -19.37
C THR A 115 5.00 6.33 -20.51
N ASP A 116 4.18 6.96 -21.36
CA ASP A 116 4.56 7.86 -22.45
C ASP A 116 4.73 9.33 -22.02
N PHE A 117 4.28 9.69 -20.80
CA PHE A 117 4.43 11.04 -20.27
C PHE A 117 5.82 11.29 -19.67
N GLU A 118 6.24 12.56 -19.68
CA GLU A 118 7.48 13.00 -19.05
C GLU A 118 7.42 12.86 -17.53
N GLU A 119 8.55 12.53 -16.90
CA GLU A 119 8.66 12.43 -15.45
C GLU A 119 8.34 13.78 -14.79
N GLY A 120 7.43 13.77 -13.81
CA GLY A 120 6.94 14.97 -13.14
C GLY A 120 5.86 15.74 -13.92
N TYR A 121 5.42 15.26 -15.10
CA TYR A 121 4.29 15.84 -15.80
C TYR A 121 3.02 15.82 -14.93
N VAL A 122 2.24 16.90 -14.96
CA VAL A 122 0.99 17.02 -14.21
C VAL A 122 -0.17 16.89 -15.19
N MET A 123 -0.86 15.74 -15.14
CA MET A 123 -2.00 15.43 -16.01
C MET A 123 -3.15 16.40 -15.75
N THR A 124 -3.81 16.83 -16.83
CA THR A 124 -5.07 17.58 -16.77
C THR A 124 -6.29 16.65 -16.92
N PRO A 125 -7.52 17.15 -16.68
CA PRO A 125 -8.72 16.39 -17.00
C PRO A 125 -8.79 15.92 -18.46
N GLU A 126 -8.30 16.72 -19.42
CA GLU A 126 -8.26 16.34 -20.84
C GLU A 126 -7.33 15.15 -21.13
N ASP A 127 -6.21 15.03 -20.42
CA ASP A 127 -5.32 13.87 -20.57
C ASP A 127 -6.01 12.59 -20.11
N ILE A 128 -6.76 12.66 -19.00
CA ILE A 128 -7.55 11.54 -18.48
C ILE A 128 -8.62 11.14 -19.49
N ASP A 129 -9.35 12.10 -20.04
CA ASP A 129 -10.36 11.86 -21.07
C ASP A 129 -9.75 11.20 -22.32
N GLN A 130 -8.57 11.65 -22.76
CA GLN A 130 -7.86 11.04 -23.88
C GLN A 130 -7.46 9.58 -23.58
N LYS A 131 -6.88 9.30 -22.41
CA LYS A 131 -6.50 7.94 -22.00
C LYS A 131 -7.71 7.01 -21.91
N LEU A 132 -8.83 7.48 -21.37
CA LEU A 132 -10.10 6.75 -21.32
C LEU A 132 -10.65 6.45 -22.72
N ASN A 133 -10.60 7.42 -23.63
CA ASN A 133 -11.04 7.25 -25.02
C ASN A 133 -10.19 6.21 -25.77
N GLN A 134 -8.87 6.16 -25.52
CA GLN A 134 -7.97 5.19 -26.14
C GLN A 134 -8.32 3.73 -25.78
N ILE A 135 -8.81 3.51 -24.56
CA ILE A 135 -9.30 2.18 -24.12
C ILE A 135 -10.80 2.00 -24.35
N ASN A 136 -11.46 2.94 -25.02
CA ASN A 136 -12.90 2.98 -25.26
C ASN A 136 -13.73 2.74 -23.98
N HIS A 137 -13.33 3.37 -22.88
CA HIS A 137 -13.98 3.21 -21.58
C HIS A 137 -14.66 4.50 -21.14
N LYS A 138 -15.87 4.37 -20.58
CA LYS A 138 -16.56 5.45 -19.89
C LYS A 138 -16.61 5.11 -18.41
N LEU A 139 -16.11 6.01 -17.56
CA LEU A 139 -16.12 5.82 -16.12
C LEU A 139 -17.53 5.57 -15.58
N GLN A 140 -17.60 4.66 -14.62
CA GLN A 140 -18.80 4.33 -13.85
C GLN A 140 -18.50 4.49 -12.37
N GLU A 141 -19.54 4.71 -11.57
CA GLU A 141 -19.43 4.72 -10.12
C GLU A 141 -18.78 3.42 -9.61
N GLY A 142 -17.88 3.54 -8.64
CA GLY A 142 -17.10 2.42 -8.10
C GLY A 142 -15.95 1.93 -8.99
N ASN A 143 -15.67 2.56 -10.13
CA ASN A 143 -14.42 2.32 -10.85
C ASN A 143 -13.23 2.84 -10.02
N ILE A 144 -12.18 2.02 -9.92
CA ILE A 144 -10.90 2.40 -9.31
C ILE A 144 -9.94 2.72 -10.45
N VAL A 145 -9.49 3.96 -10.55
CA VAL A 145 -8.58 4.39 -11.61
C VAL A 145 -7.14 4.26 -11.13
N CYS A 146 -6.33 3.53 -11.89
CA CYS A 146 -4.90 3.39 -11.66
C CYS A 146 -4.14 4.17 -12.73
N VAL A 147 -3.33 5.13 -12.30
CA VAL A 147 -2.39 5.84 -13.16
C VAL A 147 -1.09 5.03 -13.22
N TYR A 148 -0.89 4.29 -14.31
CA TYR A 148 0.28 3.43 -14.48
C TYR A 148 1.43 4.21 -15.10
N THR A 149 2.54 4.34 -14.36
CA THR A 149 3.71 5.14 -14.75
C THR A 149 4.96 4.29 -14.89
N ASN A 150 6.10 4.93 -15.19
CA ASN A 150 7.40 4.27 -15.22
C ASN A 150 8.02 4.04 -13.83
N ALA A 151 7.47 4.62 -12.75
CA ALA A 151 8.04 4.54 -11.40
C ALA A 151 8.38 3.10 -10.93
N PRO A 152 7.55 2.07 -11.18
CA PRO A 152 7.86 0.70 -10.76
C PRO A 152 9.16 0.12 -11.35
N LYS A 153 9.64 0.65 -12.49
CA LYS A 153 10.93 0.22 -13.10
C LYS A 153 12.14 0.58 -12.23
N TYR A 154 11.98 1.55 -11.32
CA TYR A 154 13.01 2.06 -10.43
C TYR A 154 12.86 1.54 -8.99
N PHE A 155 11.94 0.61 -8.75
CA PHE A 155 11.75 0.01 -7.44
C PHE A 155 13.07 -0.59 -6.91
N GLY A 156 13.34 -0.38 -5.63
CA GLY A 156 14.61 -0.77 -4.99
C GLY A 156 15.77 0.20 -5.24
N THR A 157 15.55 1.33 -5.89
CA THR A 157 16.56 2.39 -6.11
C THR A 157 16.12 3.70 -5.49
N ARG A 158 17.07 4.61 -5.22
CA ARG A 158 16.79 5.96 -4.71
C ARG A 158 16.03 6.83 -5.71
N GLU A 159 16.04 6.46 -7.00
CA GLU A 159 15.34 7.20 -8.04
C GLU A 159 13.83 6.94 -8.03
N TYR A 160 13.34 5.90 -7.33
CA TYR A 160 11.92 5.54 -7.30
C TYR A 160 10.99 6.74 -7.02
N ILE A 161 11.38 7.62 -6.09
CA ILE A 161 10.60 8.81 -5.68
C ILE A 161 10.62 9.95 -6.70
N ASN A 162 11.51 9.90 -7.70
CA ASN A 162 11.67 10.93 -8.73
C ASN A 162 10.93 10.60 -10.04
N HIS A 163 10.36 9.40 -10.16
CA HIS A 163 9.67 8.93 -11.35
C HIS A 163 8.16 8.85 -11.11
N GLY A 164 7.38 9.23 -12.12
CA GLY A 164 5.92 9.26 -12.09
C GLY A 164 5.34 10.54 -12.70
N VAL A 165 4.02 10.63 -12.66
CA VAL A 165 3.24 11.80 -13.10
C VAL A 165 2.33 12.24 -11.95
N GLY A 166 2.05 13.54 -11.88
CA GLY A 166 1.04 14.10 -11.00
C GLY A 166 -0.34 14.10 -11.66
N VAL A 167 -1.39 14.18 -10.85
CA VAL A 167 -2.76 14.43 -11.31
C VAL A 167 -3.16 15.83 -10.83
N GLY A 168 -3.43 16.72 -11.78
CA GLY A 168 -3.82 18.09 -11.55
C GLY A 168 -5.31 18.27 -11.29
N LYS A 169 -5.72 19.54 -11.16
CA LYS A 169 -7.13 19.95 -11.07
C LYS A 169 -7.71 20.22 -12.44
#